data_AF-A0AA39NJN1-F1
#
_entry.id   AF-A0AA39NJN1-F1
#
_cell.length_a   1.000
_cell.length_b   1.000
_cell.length_c   1.000
_cell.angle_alpha   90.00
_cell.angle_beta   90.00
_cell.angle_gamma   90.00
#
_symmetry.space_group_name_H-M   'P 1'
#
loop_
_entity.id
_entity.type
_entity.pdbx_description
1 polymer ?
#
loop_
_entity_poly.entity_id
_entity_poly.type
_entity_poly.pdbx_seq_one_letter_code
_entity_poly.pdbx_strand_id
1 'polypeptide(L)'
;MAGSCPACQSEVKALFSLPCGHIYCKQCIDKTETLDSNQHREFTFNASRCPNSKCRKPFPRDPLEGNIQTVPRKFRPYLLPAVREILTDPDGSVKRENERLREVLECQQARGEYMMHMIREKDRQLHQLREMAVWRKLPLLHVSVYLLGCVFIAFIMILGLSQIISILPIHPSTCFRSTCF
;
A
#
# COMPACT_ATOMS: atom_id res chain seq x y z
N MET A 1 -12.72 -41.72 -0.15
CA MET A 1 -13.45 -41.84 1.12
C MET A 1 -12.80 -40.94 2.15
N ALA A 2 -13.11 -39.64 2.11
CA ALA A 2 -12.69 -38.69 3.14
C ALA A 2 -13.98 -38.24 3.81
N GLY A 3 -14.26 -38.72 5.03
CA GLY A 3 -15.52 -38.40 5.68
C GLY A 3 -15.87 -39.24 6.90
N SER A 4 -15.18 -40.35 7.19
CA SER A 4 -15.43 -41.13 8.41
C SER A 4 -14.48 -40.75 9.55
N CYS A 5 -15.04 -40.61 10.75
CA CYS A 5 -14.25 -40.36 11.96
C CYS A 5 -13.55 -41.65 12.41
N PRO A 6 -12.23 -41.67 12.69
CA PRO A 6 -11.54 -42.90 13.07
C PRO A 6 -11.95 -43.44 14.46
N ALA A 7 -12.55 -42.61 15.32
CA ALA A 7 -12.99 -43.04 16.65
C ALA A 7 -14.40 -43.66 16.65
N CYS A 8 -15.36 -43.07 15.95
CA CYS A 8 -16.75 -43.56 15.93
C CYS A 8 -17.14 -44.24 14.62
N GLN A 9 -16.26 -44.23 13.62
CA GLN A 9 -16.45 -44.78 12.26
C GLN A 9 -17.67 -44.22 11.51
N SER A 10 -18.32 -43.19 12.05
CA SER A 10 -19.47 -42.53 11.45
C SER A 10 -19.03 -41.56 10.37
N GLU A 11 -19.83 -41.44 9.32
CA GLU A 11 -19.69 -40.40 8.31
C GLU A 11 -20.06 -39.04 8.92
N VAL A 12 -19.19 -38.05 8.73
CA VAL A 12 -19.26 -36.76 9.38
C VAL A 12 -18.98 -35.63 8.40
N LYS A 13 -19.75 -34.55 8.53
CA LYS A 13 -19.63 -33.36 7.68
C LYS A 13 -18.40 -32.52 7.99
N ALA A 14 -17.90 -32.59 9.23
CA ALA A 14 -16.78 -31.78 9.69
C ALA A 14 -15.82 -32.63 10.53
N LEU A 15 -14.54 -32.49 10.22
CA LEU A 15 -13.43 -33.09 10.92
C LEU A 15 -12.61 -32.00 11.60
N PHE A 16 -12.02 -32.32 12.73
CA PHE A 16 -11.26 -31.38 13.54
C PHE A 16 -9.90 -31.99 13.85
N SER A 17 -8.85 -31.23 13.58
CA SER A 17 -7.48 -31.57 13.97
C SER A 17 -7.20 -31.10 15.40
N LEU A 18 -6.63 -32.01 16.18
CA LEU A 18 -6.05 -31.70 17.48
C LEU A 18 -4.61 -31.19 17.32
N PRO A 19 -4.03 -30.51 18.33
CA PRO A 19 -2.62 -30.06 18.28
C PRO A 19 -1.61 -31.18 18.08
N CYS A 20 -1.98 -32.41 18.44
CA CYS A 20 -1.17 -33.60 18.21
C CYS A 20 -1.22 -34.15 16.76
N GLY A 21 -2.01 -33.53 15.88
CA GLY A 21 -2.19 -33.91 14.48
C GLY A 21 -3.28 -34.96 14.23
N HIS A 22 -3.85 -35.58 15.27
CA HIS A 22 -4.95 -36.52 15.10
C HIS A 22 -6.27 -35.81 14.77
N ILE A 23 -7.08 -36.47 13.95
CA ILE A 23 -8.30 -35.92 13.37
C ILE A 23 -9.51 -36.70 13.85
N TYR A 24 -10.52 -36.00 14.35
CA TYR A 24 -11.77 -36.59 14.85
C TYR A 24 -12.97 -35.73 14.51
N CYS A 25 -14.18 -36.27 14.61
CA CYS A 25 -15.39 -35.46 14.56
C CYS A 25 -15.60 -34.70 15.87
N LYS A 26 -16.39 -33.62 15.80
CA LYS A 26 -16.72 -32.78 16.95
C LYS A 26 -17.26 -33.58 18.13
N GLN A 27 -18.19 -34.51 17.87
CA GLN A 27 -18.80 -35.34 18.92
C GLN A 27 -17.78 -36.20 19.66
N CYS A 28 -16.77 -36.74 18.99
CA CYS A 28 -15.73 -37.54 19.63
C CYS A 28 -14.79 -36.68 20.47
N ILE A 29 -14.52 -35.44 20.05
CA ILE A 29 -13.75 -34.48 20.83
C ILE A 29 -14.54 -34.07 22.07
N ASP A 30 -15.81 -33.69 21.91
CA ASP A 30 -16.68 -33.28 23.01
C ASP A 30 -16.90 -34.44 24.01
N LYS A 31 -16.95 -35.71 23.57
CA LYS A 31 -17.04 -36.86 24.49
C LYS A 31 -15.81 -37.06 25.37
N THR A 32 -14.62 -36.60 24.95
CA THR A 32 -13.44 -36.67 25.82
C THR A 32 -13.55 -35.74 27.03
N GLU A 33 -14.38 -34.70 26.94
CA GLU A 33 -14.68 -33.77 28.05
C GLU A 33 -15.37 -34.44 29.23
N THR A 34 -16.44 -35.17 28.93
CA THR A 34 -17.38 -35.65 29.95
C THR A 34 -16.78 -36.76 30.78
N LEU A 35 -15.81 -37.47 30.23
CA LEU A 35 -15.07 -38.53 30.91
C LEU A 35 -14.00 -37.98 31.87
N ASP A 36 -13.29 -36.91 31.50
CA ASP A 36 -12.25 -36.32 32.35
C ASP A 36 -12.86 -35.47 33.51
N SER A 37 -14.11 -34.99 33.36
CA SER A 37 -14.79 -34.14 34.36
C SER A 37 -15.16 -34.86 35.67
N ASN A 38 -15.13 -36.19 35.69
CA ASN A 38 -15.41 -37.01 36.88
C ASN A 38 -14.15 -37.33 37.71
N GLN A 39 -12.95 -36.97 37.25
CA GLN A 39 -11.70 -37.14 38.00
C GLN A 39 -11.07 -35.78 38.35
N HIS A 40 -11.27 -35.40 39.62
CA HIS A 40 -10.52 -34.41 40.39
C HIS A 40 -10.96 -32.94 40.30
N ARG A 41 -11.75 -32.57 41.32
CA ARG A 41 -11.93 -31.20 41.82
C ARG A 41 -10.66 -30.74 42.55
N GLU A 42 -9.62 -30.35 41.82
CA GLU A 42 -8.49 -29.63 42.42
C GLU A 42 -7.69 -28.88 41.34
N PHE A 43 -8.13 -27.65 41.03
CA PHE A 43 -7.35 -26.53 40.43
C PHE A 43 -6.38 -26.75 39.24
N THR A 44 -6.33 -27.92 38.62
CA THR A 44 -5.49 -28.21 37.45
C THR A 44 -6.29 -27.99 36.19
N PHE A 45 -5.79 -27.14 35.29
CA PHE A 45 -6.29 -26.86 33.94
C PHE A 45 -7.05 -28.04 33.33
N ASN A 46 -8.32 -27.82 32.94
CA ASN A 46 -9.23 -28.79 32.31
C ASN A 46 -8.76 -29.14 30.88
N ALA A 47 -7.60 -29.77 30.75
CA ALA A 47 -7.05 -30.16 29.46
C ALA A 47 -7.62 -31.53 29.04
N SER A 48 -8.46 -31.53 28.01
CA SER A 48 -8.93 -32.76 27.36
C SER A 48 -7.75 -33.55 26.77
N ARG A 49 -7.88 -34.87 26.69
CA ARG A 49 -6.84 -35.74 26.10
C ARG A 49 -7.23 -36.28 24.74
N CYS A 50 -6.21 -36.50 23.90
CA CYS A 50 -6.39 -37.12 22.59
C CYS A 50 -7.06 -38.51 22.72
N PRO A 51 -8.14 -38.81 21.95
CA PRO A 51 -8.80 -40.12 21.95
C PRO A 51 -7.90 -41.30 21.54
N ASN A 52 -6.79 -41.04 20.83
CA ASN A 52 -5.85 -42.10 20.46
C ASN A 52 -5.16 -42.68 21.71
N SER A 53 -5.35 -43.98 21.94
CA SER A 53 -4.79 -44.71 23.09
C SER A 53 -3.27 -44.60 23.20
N LYS A 54 -2.54 -44.47 22.09
CA LYS A 54 -1.08 -44.31 22.07
C LYS A 54 -0.62 -42.86 22.25
N CYS A 55 -1.48 -41.89 21.91
CA CYS A 55 -1.10 -40.48 21.95
C CYS A 55 -1.41 -39.85 23.31
N ARG A 56 -2.69 -39.86 23.71
CA ARG A 56 -3.23 -39.25 24.95
C ARG A 56 -2.68 -37.86 25.33
N LYS A 57 -2.10 -37.12 24.37
CA LYS A 57 -1.52 -35.79 24.61
C LYS A 57 -2.65 -34.85 25.06
N PRO A 58 -2.45 -34.08 26.15
CA PRO A 58 -3.41 -33.08 26.57
C PRO A 58 -3.43 -31.93 25.57
N PHE A 59 -4.58 -31.30 25.40
CA PHE A 59 -4.72 -30.08 24.63
C PHE A 59 -5.64 -29.10 25.35
N PRO A 60 -5.31 -27.79 25.35
CA PRO A 60 -6.20 -26.76 25.84
C PRO A 60 -7.38 -26.64 24.88
N ARG A 61 -8.58 -26.38 25.38
CA ARG A 61 -9.76 -26.30 24.52
C ARG A 61 -9.98 -24.87 24.07
N ASP A 62 -9.93 -23.96 25.03
CA ASP A 62 -9.79 -22.54 24.77
C ASP A 62 -8.29 -22.20 24.74
N PRO A 63 -7.77 -21.55 23.68
CA PRO A 63 -6.43 -20.93 23.73
C PRO A 63 -6.31 -19.93 24.90
N LEU A 64 -7.45 -19.49 25.45
CA LEU A 64 -7.57 -18.64 26.62
C LEU A 64 -7.66 -19.41 27.96
N GLU A 65 -7.87 -20.72 27.96
CA GLU A 65 -7.85 -21.51 29.20
C GLU A 65 -6.44 -21.63 29.77
N GLY A 66 -5.38 -21.32 29.00
CA GLY A 66 -4.02 -21.19 29.49
C GLY A 66 -3.77 -19.90 30.28
N ASN A 67 -2.56 -19.71 30.80
CA ASN A 67 -2.16 -18.44 31.42
C ASN A 67 -1.99 -17.34 30.35
N ILE A 68 -3.07 -16.86 29.72
CA ILE A 68 -3.08 -15.76 28.73
C ILE A 68 -2.38 -14.52 29.27
N GLN A 69 -2.31 -14.38 30.60
CA GLN A 69 -1.60 -13.28 31.23
C GLN A 69 -0.11 -13.28 30.86
N THR A 70 0.47 -14.45 30.55
CA THR A 70 1.83 -14.57 29.98
C THR A 70 1.95 -14.08 28.54
N VAL A 71 0.83 -14.04 27.79
CA VAL A 71 0.82 -13.55 26.42
C VAL A 71 0.56 -12.04 26.41
N PRO A 72 1.49 -11.23 25.88
CA PRO A 72 1.29 -9.79 25.74
C PRO A 72 0.01 -9.45 25.00
N ARG A 73 -0.72 -8.41 25.43
CA ARG A 73 -2.04 -8.02 24.89
C ARG A 73 -2.06 -7.89 23.37
N LYS A 74 -0.99 -7.34 22.78
CA LYS A 74 -0.84 -7.18 21.33
C LYS A 74 -0.88 -8.48 20.52
N PHE A 75 -0.55 -9.62 21.14
CA PHE A 75 -0.51 -10.92 20.47
C PHE A 75 -1.78 -11.76 20.69
N ARG A 76 -2.63 -11.40 21.65
CA ARG A 76 -3.85 -12.15 21.98
C ARG A 76 -4.84 -12.30 20.81
N PRO A 77 -5.05 -11.27 19.96
CA PRO A 77 -5.92 -11.42 18.78
C PRO A 77 -5.44 -12.47 17.77
N TYR A 78 -4.15 -12.85 17.82
CA TYR A 78 -3.55 -13.83 16.92
C TYR A 78 -3.48 -15.23 17.54
N LEU A 79 -4.00 -15.43 18.76
CA LEU A 79 -4.11 -16.75 19.36
C LEU A 79 -5.18 -17.55 18.63
N LEU A 80 -4.76 -18.63 17.99
CA LEU A 80 -5.65 -19.53 17.29
C LEU A 80 -6.14 -20.63 18.24
N PRO A 81 -7.38 -21.11 18.07
CA PRO A 81 -7.85 -22.29 18.76
C PRO A 81 -6.91 -23.48 18.54
N ALA A 82 -6.69 -24.23 19.62
CA ALA A 82 -5.86 -25.43 19.59
C ALA A 82 -6.51 -26.54 18.74
N VAL A 83 -7.83 -26.64 18.79
CA VAL A 83 -8.62 -27.53 17.94
C VAL A 83 -9.05 -26.76 16.69
N ARG A 84 -8.68 -27.26 15.52
CA ARG A 84 -8.96 -26.59 14.23
C ARG A 84 -9.86 -27.42 13.36
N GLU A 85 -10.93 -26.81 12.86
CA GLU A 85 -11.79 -27.41 11.86
C GLU A 85 -11.04 -27.60 10.54
N ILE A 86 -11.22 -28.78 9.94
CA ILE A 86 -10.71 -29.14 8.63
C ILE A 86 -11.86 -28.97 7.66
N LEU A 87 -11.75 -27.95 6.82
CA LEU A 87 -12.64 -27.75 5.69
C LEU A 87 -12.24 -28.73 4.60
N THR A 88 -13.02 -29.80 4.46
CA THR A 88 -12.98 -30.67 3.29
C THR A 88 -13.92 -30.13 2.23
N ASP A 89 -13.47 -30.10 0.97
CA ASP A 89 -14.29 -29.76 -0.20
C ASP A 89 -14.69 -31.05 -0.93
N PRO A 90 -15.74 -31.76 -0.47
CA PRO A 90 -16.09 -33.08 -1.01
C PRO A 90 -16.47 -33.00 -2.49
N ASP A 91 -17.10 -31.90 -2.91
CA ASP A 91 -17.63 -31.72 -4.26
C ASP A 91 -16.65 -30.97 -5.19
N GLY A 92 -15.45 -30.65 -4.73
CA GLY A 92 -14.48 -29.86 -5.49
C GLY A 92 -15.02 -28.46 -5.86
N SER A 93 -16.03 -27.97 -5.15
CA SER A 93 -16.71 -26.71 -5.40
C SER A 93 -15.79 -25.51 -5.15
N VAL A 94 -15.07 -25.54 -4.03
CA VAL A 94 -14.08 -24.53 -3.65
C VAL A 94 -12.90 -24.58 -4.61
N LYS A 95 -12.46 -25.78 -5.03
CA LYS A 95 -11.42 -25.92 -6.04
C LYS A 95 -11.82 -25.28 -7.37
N ARG A 96 -13.04 -25.53 -7.86
CA ARG A 96 -13.55 -24.95 -9.11
C ARG A 96 -13.68 -23.44 -9.03
N GLU A 97 -14.18 -22.92 -7.90
CA GLU A 97 -14.29 -21.49 -7.70
C GLU A 97 -12.92 -20.80 -7.61
N ASN A 98 -11.96 -21.42 -6.92
CA ASN A 98 -10.58 -20.92 -6.88
C ASN A 98 -9.94 -20.87 -8.26
N GLU A 99 -10.23 -21.83 -9.14
CA GLU A 99 -9.73 -21.82 -10.52
C GLU A 99 -10.34 -20.65 -11.30
N ARG A 100 -11.66 -20.45 -11.22
CA ARG A 100 -12.33 -19.28 -11.83
C ARG A 100 -11.77 -17.96 -11.31
N LEU A 101 -11.54 -17.85 -10.00
CA LEU A 101 -10.98 -16.65 -9.40
C LEU A 101 -9.54 -16.39 -9.88
N ARG A 102 -8.76 -17.44 -10.14
CA ARG A 102 -7.43 -17.32 -10.74
C ARG A 102 -7.49 -16.79 -12.16
N GLU A 103 -8.36 -17.36 -13.01
CA GLU A 103 -8.56 -16.87 -14.37
C GLU A 103 -9.01 -15.39 -14.39
N VAL A 104 -9.92 -15.01 -13.50
CA VAL A 104 -10.36 -13.61 -13.36
C VAL A 104 -9.21 -12.71 -12.90
N LEU A 105 -8.41 -13.16 -11.93
CA LEU A 105 -7.27 -12.40 -11.43
C LEU A 105 -6.22 -12.18 -12.51
N GLU A 106 -5.91 -13.20 -13.30
CA GLU A 106 -4.98 -13.11 -14.43
C GLU A 106 -5.48 -12.13 -15.49
N CYS A 107 -6.78 -12.19 -15.83
CA CYS A 107 -7.40 -11.24 -16.76
C CYS A 107 -7.31 -9.80 -16.24
N GLN A 108 -7.54 -9.59 -14.95
CA GLN A 108 -7.43 -8.28 -14.32
C GLN A 108 -5.98 -7.78 -14.29
N GLN A 109 -5.01 -8.65 -14.00
CA GLN A 109 -3.60 -8.31 -14.01
C GLN A 109 -3.14 -7.90 -15.41
N ALA A 110 -3.47 -8.68 -16.44
CA ALA A 110 -3.16 -8.35 -17.83
C ALA A 110 -3.77 -7.00 -18.24
N ARG A 111 -5.02 -6.72 -17.82
CA ARG A 111 -5.65 -5.41 -18.06
C ARG A 111 -4.92 -4.27 -17.33
N GLY A 112 -4.47 -4.51 -16.11
CA GLY A 112 -3.69 -3.55 -15.33
C GLY A 112 -2.34 -3.23 -15.99
N GLU A 113 -1.64 -4.25 -16.47
CA GLU A 113 -0.37 -4.11 -17.20
C GLU A 113 -0.56 -3.34 -18.51
N TYR A 114 -1.59 -3.67 -19.28
CA TYR A 114 -1.95 -2.92 -20.49
C TYR A 114 -2.20 -1.44 -20.19
N MET A 115 -2.99 -1.15 -19.15
CA MET A 115 -3.28 0.22 -18.75
C MET A 115 -2.02 0.97 -18.29
N MET A 116 -1.13 0.31 -17.54
CA MET A 116 0.14 0.88 -17.13
C MET A 116 1.04 1.19 -18.32
N HIS A 117 1.08 0.31 -19.33
CA HIS A 117 1.79 0.56 -20.58
C HIS A 117 1.24 1.79 -21.31
N MET A 118 -0.09 1.93 -21.39
CA MET A 118 -0.75 3.10 -21.98
C MET A 118 -0.42 4.39 -21.23
N ILE A 119 -0.40 4.39 -19.90
CA ILE A 119 -0.02 5.55 -19.09
C ILE A 119 1.41 5.97 -19.41
N ARG A 120 2.36 5.03 -19.41
CA ARG A 120 3.77 5.32 -19.73
C ARG A 120 3.94 5.92 -21.13
N GLU A 121 3.21 5.42 -22.11
CA GLU A 121 3.26 5.95 -23.47
C GLU A 121 2.69 7.38 -23.55
N LYS A 122 1.58 7.64 -22.84
CA LYS A 122 0.98 8.98 -22.76
C LYS A 122 1.87 9.96 -22.01
N ASP A 123 2.53 9.54 -20.93
CA ASP A 123 3.51 10.36 -20.22
C ASP A 123 4.71 10.70 -21.11
N ARG A 124 5.18 9.75 -21.93
CA ARG A 124 6.23 10.01 -22.93
C ARG A 124 5.79 11.06 -23.95
N GLN A 125 4.57 10.95 -24.46
CA GLN A 125 3.99 11.94 -25.39
C GLN A 125 3.89 13.33 -24.74
N LEU A 126 3.43 13.39 -23.48
CA LEU A 126 3.37 14.64 -22.72
C LEU A 126 4.76 15.26 -22.50
N HIS A 127 5.78 14.44 -22.22
CA HIS A 127 7.15 14.90 -22.06
C HIS A 127 7.68 15.55 -23.34
N GLN A 128 7.47 14.90 -24.50
CA GLN A 128 7.87 15.43 -25.80
C GLN A 128 7.17 16.77 -26.11
N LEU A 129 5.86 16.85 -25.86
CA LEU A 129 5.10 18.10 -26.03
C LEU A 129 5.62 19.21 -25.10
N ARG A 130 5.97 18.87 -23.85
CA ARG A 130 6.53 19.82 -22.88
C ARG A 130 7.87 20.37 -23.35
N GLU A 131 8.78 19.52 -23.83
CA GLU A 131 10.05 19.96 -24.40
C GLU A 131 9.82 20.93 -25.56
N MET A 132 8.97 20.58 -26.53
CA MET A 132 8.66 21.46 -27.65
C MET A 132 8.04 22.80 -27.20
N ALA A 133 7.18 22.79 -26.18
CA ALA A 133 6.58 24.01 -25.65
C ALA A 133 7.60 24.92 -24.95
N VAL A 134 8.57 24.35 -24.23
CA VAL A 134 9.67 25.10 -23.61
C VAL A 134 10.54 25.76 -24.69
N TRP A 135 10.91 25.01 -25.73
CA TRP A 135 11.71 25.55 -26.85
C TRP A 135 10.99 26.64 -27.64
N ARG A 136 9.64 26.62 -27.74
CA ARG A 136 8.89 27.73 -28.35
C ARG A 136 8.87 29.00 -27.50
N LYS A 137 8.85 28.88 -26.17
CA LYS A 137 8.77 30.04 -25.26
C LYS A 137 10.12 30.69 -24.98
N LEU A 138 11.21 29.93 -25.07
CA LEU A 138 12.56 30.41 -24.80
C LEU A 138 13.02 31.59 -25.69
N PRO A 139 12.86 31.55 -27.03
CA PRO A 139 13.25 32.68 -27.88
C PRO A 139 12.35 33.90 -27.65
N LEU A 140 11.07 33.70 -27.32
CA LEU A 140 10.15 34.80 -27.03
C LEU A 140 10.58 35.57 -25.76
N LEU A 141 10.99 34.84 -24.72
CA LEU A 141 11.54 35.45 -23.52
C LEU A 141 12.86 36.18 -23.82
N HIS A 142 13.74 35.56 -24.62
CA HIS A 142 15.04 36.16 -24.94
C HIS A 142 14.90 37.47 -25.72
N VAL A 143 13.96 37.55 -26.67
CA VAL A 143 13.66 38.78 -27.42
C VAL A 143 13.09 39.85 -26.48
N SER A 144 12.16 39.48 -25.59
CA SER A 144 11.58 40.42 -24.62
C SER A 144 12.63 41.01 -23.68
N VAL A 145 13.50 40.16 -23.10
CA VAL A 145 14.59 40.61 -22.22
C VAL A 145 15.59 41.48 -22.97
N TYR A 146 15.94 41.11 -24.21
CA TYR A 146 16.85 41.90 -25.04
C TYR A 146 16.28 43.29 -25.36
N LEU A 147 15.01 43.38 -25.74
CA LEU A 147 14.33 44.65 -25.99
C LEU A 147 14.28 45.52 -24.72
N LEU A 148 13.95 44.93 -23.57
CA LEU A 148 13.94 45.65 -22.29
C LEU A 148 15.35 46.20 -21.96
N GLY A 149 16.39 45.39 -22.19
CA GLY A 149 17.78 45.79 -22.02
C GLY A 149 18.17 46.95 -22.93
N CYS A 150 17.81 46.90 -24.21
CA CYS A 150 18.05 47.99 -25.17
C CYS A 150 17.36 49.29 -24.76
N VAL A 151 16.10 49.23 -24.32
CA VAL A 151 15.35 50.41 -23.85
C VAL A 151 16.01 50.99 -22.59
N PHE A 152 16.44 50.14 -21.66
CA PHE A 152 17.14 50.59 -20.44
C PHE A 152 18.46 51.29 -20.77
N ILE A 153 19.29 50.72 -21.65
CA ILE A 153 20.55 51.34 -22.08
C ILE A 153 20.29 52.69 -22.77
N ALA A 154 19.30 52.76 -23.67
CA ALA A 154 18.93 54.00 -24.35
C ALA A 154 18.49 55.08 -23.34
N PHE A 155 17.70 54.70 -22.32
CA PHE A 155 17.28 55.61 -21.27
C PHE A 155 18.47 56.18 -20.47
N ILE A 156 19.43 55.34 -20.08
CA ILE A 156 20.66 55.78 -19.40
C ILE A 156 21.48 56.72 -20.28
N MET A 157 21.61 56.43 -21.58
CA MET A 157 22.31 57.31 -22.53
C MET A 157 21.63 58.67 -22.66
N ILE A 158 20.30 58.73 -22.73
CA ILE A 158 19.54 59.98 -22.79
C ILE A 158 19.74 60.79 -21.50
N LEU A 159 19.65 60.15 -20.33
CA LEU A 159 19.91 60.81 -19.05
C LEU A 159 21.35 61.33 -18.95
N GLY A 160 22.34 60.54 -19.38
CA GLY A 160 23.74 60.95 -19.43
C GLY A 160 23.97 62.14 -20.36
N LEU A 161 23.38 62.13 -21.56
CA LEU A 161 23.45 63.26 -22.50
C LEU A 161 22.78 64.51 -21.93
N SER A 162 21.64 64.38 -21.25
CA SER A 162 20.96 65.51 -20.61
C SER A 162 21.81 66.17 -19.52
N GLN A 163 22.54 65.36 -18.74
CA GLN A 163 23.51 65.87 -17.76
C GLN A 163 24.66 66.62 -18.45
N ILE A 164 25.20 66.09 -19.54
CA ILE A 164 26.27 66.75 -20.32
C ILE A 164 25.81 68.10 -20.88
N ILE A 165 24.61 68.15 -21.47
CA ILE A 165 24.02 69.39 -22.00
C ILE A 165 23.82 70.43 -20.89
N SER A 166 23.43 70.00 -19.69
CA SER A 166 23.22 70.88 -18.53
C SER A 166 24.53 71.48 -18.00
N ILE A 167 25.67 70.83 -18.27
CA ILE A 167 27.00 71.26 -17.84
C ILE A 167 27.70 72.12 -18.91
N LEU A 168 27.25 72.08 -20.17
CA LEU A 168 27.79 72.97 -21.20
C LEU A 168 27.40 74.43 -20.88
N PRO A 169 28.37 75.33 -20.61
CA PRO A 169 28.06 76.73 -20.42
C PRO A 169 27.52 77.28 -21.74
N ILE A 170 26.23 77.61 -21.75
CA ILE A 170 25.64 78.46 -22.79
C ILE A 170 26.36 79.79 -22.67
N HIS A 171 27.41 80.01 -23.46
CA HIS A 171 28.03 81.32 -23.59
C HIS A 171 26.97 82.22 -24.25
N PRO A 172 26.41 83.22 -23.56
CA PRO A 172 25.54 84.18 -24.21
C PRO A 172 26.42 85.01 -25.14
N SER A 173 26.28 84.77 -26.45
CA SER A 173 26.76 85.69 -27.49
C SER A 173 25.89 86.95 -27.45
N THR A 174 26.14 87.80 -26.46
CA THR A 174 25.64 89.16 -26.41
C THR A 174 26.79 90.14 -26.31
N CYS A 175 26.65 91.23 -27.06
CA CYS A 175 27.46 92.44 -27.09
C CYS A 175 28.63 92.48 -28.09
N PHE A 176 28.35 92.97 -29.31
CA PHE A 176 29.10 94.13 -29.80
C PHE A 176 28.19 95.04 -30.64
N ARG A 177 27.67 96.09 -29.97
CA ARG A 177 27.06 97.27 -30.59
C ARG A 177 27.91 98.46 -30.16
N SER A 178 28.68 99.02 -31.09
CA SER A 178 29.32 100.34 -30.99
C SER A 178 29.78 100.73 -32.41
N THR A 179 29.00 101.54 -33.14
CA THR A 179 29.08 103.03 -33.25
C THR A 179 30.18 103.54 -34.20
N CYS A 180 29.72 104.22 -35.25
CA CYS A 180 30.28 105.41 -35.92
C CYS A 180 31.78 105.44 -36.25
N PHE A 181 32.13 105.36 -37.54
CA PHE A 181 32.42 106.51 -38.41
C PHE A 181 32.47 106.06 -39.88
#